data_AF-A0A533W2V7-F1
#
_entry.id   AF-A0A533W2V7-F1
#
_cell.length_a   1.000
_cell.length_b   1.000
_cell.length_c   1.000
_cell.angle_alpha   90.00
_cell.angle_beta   90.00
_cell.angle_gamma   90.00
#
_symmetry.space_group_name_H-M   'P 1'
#
loop_
_entity.id
_entity.type
_entity.pdbx_description
1 polymer ?
#
loop_
_entity_poly.entity_id
_entity_poly.type
_entity_poly.pdbx_seq_one_letter_code
_entity_poly.pdbx_strand_id
1 'polypeptide(L)' 'MSLDAPPASLRVMKGRLETIETEWTLATEPKRRKELNEEFKMMADEIKKTFRAAKARARDCRVASRPDTSLLDRFR' A
#
# COMPACT_ATOMS: atom_id res chain seq x y z
N MET A 1 -10.22 -4.83 -18.81
CA MET A 1 -10.49 -4.43 -17.41
C MET A 1 -9.36 -3.50 -17.00
N SER A 2 -9.66 -2.21 -16.75
CA SER A 2 -8.63 -1.22 -16.43
C SER A 2 -7.89 -1.63 -15.16
N LEU A 3 -6.60 -1.93 -15.30
CA LEU A 3 -5.63 -1.63 -14.25
C LEU A 3 -5.67 -0.10 -14.04
N ASP A 4 -5.17 0.43 -12.93
CA ASP A 4 -4.92 1.88 -12.72
C ASP A 4 -5.95 2.70 -11.94
N ALA A 5 -6.81 2.08 -11.14
CA ALA A 5 -7.39 2.78 -9.99
C ALA A 5 -6.75 2.25 -8.69
N PRO A 6 -6.08 3.10 -7.88
CA PRO A 6 -5.65 2.68 -6.56
C PRO A 6 -6.86 2.15 -5.78
N PRO A 7 -6.68 1.07 -4.99
CA PRO A 7 -7.68 0.56 -4.06
C PRO A 7 -8.36 1.71 -3.32
N ALA A 8 -9.68 1.64 -3.12
CA ALA A 8 -10.44 2.69 -2.45
C ALA A 8 -9.83 3.08 -1.08
N SER A 9 -9.26 2.09 -0.36
CA SER A 9 -8.52 2.30 0.89
C SER A 9 -7.32 3.24 0.75
N LEU A 10 -6.56 3.16 -0.36
CA LEU A 10 -5.41 4.04 -0.62
C LEU A 10 -5.86 5.47 -0.96
N ARG A 11 -7.01 5.64 -1.61
CA ARG A 11 -7.58 6.98 -1.85
C ARG A 11 -8.04 7.65 -0.56
N VAL A 12 -8.69 6.90 0.34
CA VAL A 12 -9.10 7.41 1.66
C VAL A 12 -7.88 7.79 2.51
N MET A 13 -6.85 6.93 2.55
CA MET A 13 -5.61 7.23 3.26
C MET A 13 -4.89 8.47 2.72
N LYS A 14 -4.88 8.67 1.39
CA LYS A 14 -4.32 9.88 0.77
C LYS A 14 -5.00 11.15 1.27
N GLY A 15 -6.34 11.20 1.27
CA GLY A 15 -7.08 12.38 1.75
C GLY A 15 -6.83 12.67 3.24
N ARG A 16 -6.70 11.63 4.07
CA ARG A 16 -6.38 11.82 5.48
C ARG A 16 -4.95 12.33 5.70
N LEU A 17 -3.97 11.88 4.91
CA LEU A 17 -2.59 12.39 4.99
C LEU A 17 -2.50 13.89 4.64
N GLU A 18 -3.18 14.33 3.58
CA GLU A 18 -3.25 15.76 3.20
C GLU A 18 -3.88 16.60 4.33
N THR A 19 -4.88 16.03 5.03
CA THR A 19 -5.49 16.67 6.19
C THR A 19 -4.53 16.75 7.38
N ILE A 20 -3.79 15.68 7.69
CA ILE A 20 -2.79 15.69 8.77
C ILE A 20 -1.67 16.69 8.49
N GLU A 21 -1.18 16.78 7.26
CA GLU A 21 -0.14 17.75 6.89
C GLU A 21 -0.62 19.19 7.14
N THR A 22 -1.87 19.47 6.77
CA THR A 22 -2.51 20.77 7.04
C THR A 22 -2.67 21.01 8.55
N GLU A 23 -3.23 20.05 9.29
CA GLU A 23 -3.42 20.15 10.74
C GLU A 23 -2.08 20.30 11.49
N TRP A 24 -1.02 19.62 11.06
CA TRP A 24 0.29 19.67 11.69
C TRP A 24 0.97 21.04 11.49
N THR A 25 0.76 21.63 10.31
CA THR A 25 1.25 22.97 9.97
C THR A 25 0.57 24.03 10.82
N LEU A 26 -0.74 23.88 11.06
CA LEU A 26 -1.55 24.81 11.86
C LEU A 26 -1.44 24.57 13.37
N ALA A 27 -1.08 23.37 13.80
CA ALA A 27 -0.96 23.05 15.23
C ALA A 27 0.20 23.86 15.85
N THR A 28 -0.13 24.70 16.83
CA THR A 28 0.85 25.42 17.66
C THR A 28 1.15 24.68 18.97
N GLU A 29 0.24 23.80 19.41
CA GLU A 29 0.40 23.02 20.63
C GLU A 29 1.30 21.78 20.42
N PRO A 30 2.33 21.58 21.27
CA PRO A 30 3.22 20.41 21.18
C PRO A 30 2.51 19.07 21.31
N LYS A 31 1.47 18.99 22.16
CA LYS A 31 0.68 17.77 22.37
C LYS A 31 -0.06 17.36 21.09
N ARG A 32 -0.73 18.30 20.43
CA ARG A 32 -1.45 18.06 19.17
C ARG A 32 -0.50 17.64 18.05
N ARG A 33 0.67 18.25 17.95
CA ARG A 33 1.70 17.84 16.97
C ARG A 33 2.17 16.40 17.20
N LYS A 34 2.28 15.95 18.45
CA LYS A 34 2.65 14.57 18.78
C LYS A 34 1.57 13.58 18.35
N GLU A 35 0.30 13.87 18.65
CA GLU A 35 -0.84 13.04 18.22
C GLU A 35 -0.90 12.90 16.69
N LEU A 36 -0.77 14.01 15.96
CA LEU A 36 -0.75 14.01 14.49
C LEU A 36 0.42 13.21 13.91
N ASN A 37 1.60 13.26 14.56
CA ASN A 37 2.76 12.47 14.15
C ASN A 37 2.57 10.97 14.40
N GLU A 38 1.91 10.59 15.49
CA GLU A 38 1.55 9.19 15.75
C GLU A 38 0.54 8.67 14.73
N GLU A 39 -0.49 9.48 14.42
CA GLU A 39 -1.48 9.15 13.40
C GLU A 39 -0.85 9.02 12.00
N PHE A 40 0.08 9.92 11.64
CA PHE A 40 0.85 9.82 10.40
C PHE A 40 1.66 8.52 10.31
N LYS A 41 2.33 8.12 11.40
CA LYS A 41 3.13 6.89 11.45
C LYS A 41 2.26 5.65 11.25
N MET A 42 1.10 5.59 11.93
CA MET A 42 0.17 4.46 11.78
C MET A 42 -0.30 4.32 10.32
N MET A 43 -0.69 5.42 9.68
CA MET A 43 -1.10 5.39 8.28
C MET A 43 0.05 5.03 7.33
N ALA A 44 1.26 5.55 7.56
CA ALA A 44 2.42 5.18 6.76
C ALA A 44 2.70 3.66 6.81
N ASP A 45 2.50 3.04 7.98
CA ASP A 45 2.67 1.60 8.14
C ASP A 45 1.54 0.78 7.49
N GLU A 46 0.30 1.26 7.53
CA GLU A 46 -0.81 0.66 6.77
C GLU A 46 -0.60 0.74 5.26
N ILE A 47 -0.08 1.85 4.74
CA ILE A 47 0.30 2.00 3.34
C ILE A 47 1.39 0.99 2.98
N LYS A 48 2.47 0.88 3.78
CA LYS A 48 3.51 -0.14 3.54
C LYS A 48 2.92 -1.55 3.54
N LYS A 49 2.01 -1.86 4.47
CA LYS A 49 1.36 -3.18 4.57
C LYS A 49 0.52 -3.48 3.32
N THR A 50 -0.28 -2.52 2.86
CA THR A 50 -1.10 -2.69 1.65
C THR A 50 -0.24 -2.87 0.40
N PHE A 51 0.85 -2.11 0.24
CA PHE A 51 1.79 -2.30 -0.87
C PHE A 51 2.52 -3.66 -0.81
N ARG A 52 2.96 -4.10 0.39
CA ARG A 52 3.57 -5.43 0.56
C ARG A 52 2.60 -6.54 0.19
N ALA A 53 1.33 -6.44 0.61
CA ALA A 53 0.30 -7.41 0.26
C ALA A 53 0.02 -7.44 -1.26
N ALA A 54 -0.06 -6.27 -1.90
CA ALA A 54 -0.22 -6.17 -3.35
C ALA A 54 0.96 -6.79 -4.11
N LYS A 55 2.20 -6.52 -3.65
CA LYS A 55 3.42 -7.09 -4.24
C LYS A 55 3.51 -8.61 -4.07
N ALA A 56 3.10 -9.13 -2.92
CA ALA A 56 3.03 -10.58 -2.68
C ALA A 56 2.04 -11.25 -3.65
N ARG A 57 0.82 -10.72 -3.76
CA ARG A 57 -0.18 -11.21 -4.72
C ARG A 57 0.31 -11.17 -6.17
N ALA A 58 0.94 -10.07 -6.59
CA ALA A 58 1.49 -9.96 -7.94
C ALA A 58 2.59 -11.01 -8.21
N ARG A 59 3.39 -11.36 -7.20
CA ARG A 59 4.39 -12.44 -7.29
C ARG A 59 3.72 -13.81 -7.40
N ASP A 60 2.70 -14.08 -6.59
CA ASP A 60 2.00 -15.37 -6.58
C ASP A 60 1.28 -15.62 -7.91
N CYS A 61 0.61 -14.60 -8.46
CA CYS A 61 0.01 -14.68 -9.80
C CYS A 61 1.05 -14.99 -10.89
N ARG A 62 2.28 -14.45 -10.78
CA ARG A 62 3.36 -14.71 -11.74
C ARG A 62 3.92 -16.13 -11.64
N VAL A 63 3.93 -16.72 -10.44
CA VAL A 63 4.33 -18.13 -10.23
C VAL A 63 3.26 -19.07 -10.80
N ALA A 64 1.98 -18.77 -10.55
CA ALA A 64 0.87 -19.56 -11.09
C ALA A 64 0.77 -19.53 -12.62
N SER A 65 1.23 -18.44 -13.27
CA SER A 65 1.24 -18.30 -14.73
C SER A 65 2.52 -18.85 -15.40
N ARG A 66 3.45 -19.48 -14.67
CA ARG A 66 4.55 -20.18 -15.33
C ARG A 66 3.98 -21.39 -16.06
N PRO A 67 4.18 -21.54 -17.39
CA PRO A 67 3.82 -22.77 -18.06
C PRO A 67 4.61 -23.90 -17.40
N ASP A 68 3.91 -24.99 -17.09
CA ASP A 68 4.52 -26.18 -16.52
C ASP A 68 5.43 -26.80 -17.58
N THR A 69 6.70 -26.37 -17.59
CA THR A 69 7.71 -26.86 -18.53
C THR A 69 8.05 -28.33 -18.27
N SER A 70 7.53 -28.94 -17.20
CA SER A 70 7.67 -30.39 -16.94
C SER A 70 7.01 -31.26 -18.00
N LEU A 71 6.10 -30.71 -18.82
CA LEU A 71 5.55 -31.39 -20.00
C LEU A 71 6.53 -31.42 -21.19
N LEU A 72 7.43 -30.43 -21.29
CA LEU A 72 8.42 -30.35 -22.36
C LEU A 72 9.66 -31.20 -22.08
N ASP A 73 9.96 -31.47 -20.81
CA ASP A 73 11.06 -32.36 -20.40
C ASP A 73 10.75 -33.85 -20.65
N ARG A 74 9.50 -34.23 -20.95
CA ARG A 74 9.12 -35.64 -21.24
C ARG A 74 9.32 -36.08 -22.70
N PHE A 75 9.59 -35.13 -23.59
CA PHE A 75 9.82 -35.39 -25.03
C PHE A 75 11.30 -35.24 -25.43
N ARG A 76 12.21 -35.19 -24.44
CA ARG A 76 13.67 -35.12 -24.64
C ARG A 76 14.31 -36.43 -24.19
#